data_AF-A0A445BFX0-F1
#
_entry.id   AF-A0A445BFX0-F1
#
_cell.length_a   1.000
_cell.length_b   1.000
_cell.length_c   1.000
_cell.angle_alpha   90.00
_cell.angle_beta   90.00
_cell.angle_gamma   90.00
#
_symmetry.space_group_name_H-M   'P 1'
#
loop_
_entity.id
_entity.type
_entity.pdbx_description
1 polymer ?
#
loop_
_entity_poly.entity_id
_entity_poly.type
_entity_poly.pdbx_seq_one_letter_code
_entity_poly.pdbx_strand_id
1 'polypeptide(L)'
;MIGAVTFFWNRTTNNFHLPCGMIGMSLLDVVSIIGLPISPVDFTSDMQPKHQYNIAHMTSYSDFIAHHMGAEGDPVTDDEHVAFLFYWLNAIIFCSRNVQMQKLFLTLVALLHEGNNLNLAKLLLGHIFEEHGQFLWLNAIFEKPMIKPIGGSSDEQHIEGFRLTNFKPNFLEAQLDKD
;
A
#
# COMPACT_ATOMS: atom_id res chain seq x y z
N MET A 1 4.87 -18.46 -10.83
CA MET A 1 3.94 -18.00 -11.89
C MET A 1 4.09 -16.50 -12.20
N ILE A 2 4.55 -15.67 -11.26
CA ILE A 2 4.59 -14.19 -11.38
C ILE A 2 5.67 -13.69 -12.35
N GLY A 3 6.84 -14.34 -12.41
CA GLY A 3 7.88 -14.00 -13.38
C GLY A 3 7.44 -14.11 -14.85
N ALA A 4 6.34 -14.82 -15.15
CA ALA A 4 5.76 -14.88 -16.50
C ALA A 4 4.99 -13.61 -16.86
N VAL A 5 4.33 -12.96 -15.89
CA VAL A 5 3.53 -11.74 -16.12
C VAL A 5 4.40 -10.59 -16.61
N THR A 6 5.64 -10.50 -16.14
CA THR A 6 6.61 -9.51 -16.60
C THR A 6 7.10 -9.75 -18.03
N PHE A 7 7.07 -10.99 -18.55
CA PHE A 7 7.37 -11.25 -19.96
C PHE A 7 6.31 -10.70 -20.90
N PHE A 8 5.07 -10.60 -20.42
CA PHE A 8 3.98 -10.03 -21.20
C PHE A 8 3.97 -8.49 -21.10
N TRP A 9 4.64 -7.84 -20.13
CA TRP A 9 4.58 -6.38 -20.00
C TRP A 9 5.51 -5.63 -20.97
N ASN A 10 4.94 -4.79 -21.83
CA ASN A 10 5.68 -3.90 -22.73
C ASN A 10 5.85 -2.51 -22.12
N ARG A 11 7.09 -2.19 -21.74
CA ARG A 11 7.47 -0.91 -21.10
C ARG A 11 7.25 0.33 -21.96
N THR A 12 7.36 0.22 -23.27
CA THR A 12 7.23 1.38 -24.17
C THR A 12 5.77 1.82 -24.31
N THR A 13 4.84 0.87 -24.24
CA THR A 13 3.41 1.13 -24.42
C THR A 13 2.62 1.06 -23.11
N ASN A 14 3.27 0.61 -22.03
CA ASN A 14 2.69 0.35 -20.72
C ASN A 14 1.45 -0.57 -20.75
N ASN A 15 1.54 -1.64 -21.55
CA ASN A 15 0.47 -2.63 -21.72
C ASN A 15 1.04 -4.05 -21.64
N PHE A 16 0.22 -5.00 -21.20
CA PHE A 16 0.44 -6.43 -21.38
C PHE A 16 0.22 -6.84 -22.84
N HIS A 17 1.21 -7.47 -23.45
CA HIS A 17 1.19 -8.05 -24.79
C HIS A 17 0.83 -9.53 -24.65
N LEU A 18 -0.45 -9.83 -24.81
CA LEU A 18 -0.99 -11.18 -24.75
C LEU A 18 -1.31 -11.67 -26.17
N PRO A 19 -1.46 -12.99 -26.40
CA PRO A 19 -1.88 -13.51 -27.69
C PRO A 19 -3.22 -12.94 -28.20
N CYS A 20 -4.07 -12.44 -27.29
CA CYS A 20 -5.34 -11.79 -27.60
C CYS A 20 -5.24 -10.27 -27.88
N GLY A 21 -4.05 -9.67 -27.78
CA GLY A 21 -3.82 -8.25 -28.02
C GLY A 21 -3.13 -7.52 -26.86
N MET A 22 -3.01 -6.21 -26.99
CA MET A 22 -2.49 -5.34 -25.93
C MET A 22 -3.58 -5.07 -24.90
N ILE A 23 -3.29 -5.31 -23.62
CA ILE A 23 -4.18 -5.02 -22.49
C ILE A 23 -3.48 -4.04 -21.54
N GLY A 24 -4.08 -2.87 -21.34
CA GLY A 24 -3.60 -1.89 -20.37
C GLY A 24 -4.21 -2.11 -18.99
N MET A 25 -3.54 -1.61 -17.95
CA MET A 25 -4.11 -1.55 -16.60
C MET A 25 -4.87 -0.23 -16.43
N SER A 26 -6.17 -0.31 -16.15
CA SER A 26 -7.01 0.84 -15.86
C SER A 26 -7.09 1.11 -14.35
N LEU A 27 -7.61 2.28 -14.00
CA LEU A 27 -7.90 2.62 -12.60
C LEU A 27 -8.89 1.61 -11.96
N LEU A 28 -9.84 1.10 -12.73
CA LEU A 28 -10.82 0.12 -12.25
C LEU A 28 -10.17 -1.25 -11.97
N ASP A 29 -9.16 -1.63 -12.76
CA ASP A 29 -8.40 -2.86 -12.51
C ASP A 29 -7.61 -2.75 -11.21
N VAL A 30 -6.98 -1.60 -10.94
CA VAL A 30 -6.27 -1.33 -9.67
C VAL A 30 -7.21 -1.38 -8.47
N VAL A 31 -8.40 -0.76 -8.59
CA VAL A 31 -9.44 -0.82 -7.55
C VAL A 31 -9.88 -2.25 -7.28
N SER A 32 -10.07 -3.04 -8.34
CA SER A 32 -10.51 -4.44 -8.23
C SER A 32 -9.44 -5.33 -7.58
N ILE A 33 -8.16 -5.05 -7.81
CA ILE A 33 -7.04 -5.81 -7.26
C ILE A 33 -6.78 -5.45 -5.79
N ILE A 34 -6.80 -4.17 -5.44
CA ILE A 34 -6.40 -3.69 -4.11
C ILE A 34 -7.62 -3.53 -3.18
N GLY A 35 -8.83 -3.48 -3.75
CA GLY A 35 -10.07 -3.22 -3.00
C GLY A 35 -10.17 -1.79 -2.47
N LEU A 36 -9.38 -0.85 -3.00
CA LEU A 36 -9.39 0.55 -2.57
C LEU A 36 -10.40 1.35 -3.38
N PRO A 37 -11.31 2.11 -2.73
CA PRO A 37 -12.27 2.94 -3.44
C PRO A 37 -11.57 4.08 -4.19
N ILE A 38 -12.14 4.47 -5.33
CA ILE A 38 -11.71 5.69 -6.04
C ILE A 38 -12.26 6.88 -5.27
N SER A 39 -11.37 7.72 -4.76
CA SER A 39 -11.76 9.02 -4.19
C SER A 39 -11.66 10.14 -5.23
N PRO A 40 -12.52 11.17 -5.19
CA PRO A 40 -12.35 12.34 -6.04
C PRO A 40 -11.15 13.22 -5.64
N VAL A 41 -10.60 13.05 -4.43
CA VAL A 41 -9.51 13.90 -3.93
C VAL A 41 -8.16 13.26 -4.24
N ASP A 42 -7.39 13.90 -5.12
CA ASP A 42 -6.01 13.51 -5.39
C ASP A 42 -5.09 13.98 -4.26
N PHE A 43 -4.05 13.20 -3.94
CA PHE A 43 -3.00 13.66 -3.04
C PHE A 43 -2.12 14.68 -3.75
N THR A 44 -1.91 15.82 -3.12
CA THR A 44 -1.06 16.90 -3.62
C THR A 44 0.02 17.23 -2.58
N SER A 45 1.19 17.67 -3.04
CA SER A 45 2.37 17.88 -2.17
C SER A 45 2.22 19.03 -1.17
N ASP A 46 1.23 19.91 -1.37
CA ASP A 46 0.87 21.00 -0.47
C ASP A 46 -0.04 20.56 0.68
N MET A 47 -0.64 19.36 0.63
CA MET A 47 -1.42 18.83 1.74
C MET A 47 -0.53 18.58 2.96
N GLN A 48 -1.02 18.97 4.14
CA GLN A 48 -0.33 18.77 5.41
C GLN A 48 -1.29 18.17 6.43
N PRO A 49 -0.85 17.18 7.22
CA PRO A 49 -1.62 16.66 8.33
C PRO A 49 -1.79 17.74 9.41
N LYS A 50 -2.86 17.63 10.19
CA LYS A 50 -3.13 18.50 11.35
C LYS A 50 -2.20 18.17 12.51
N HIS A 51 -1.80 16.91 12.65
CA HIS A 51 -0.94 16.44 13.72
C HIS A 51 0.42 15.99 13.19
N GLN A 52 1.42 16.10 14.06
CA GLN A 52 2.73 15.50 13.83
C GLN A 52 2.79 14.16 14.55
N TYR A 53 3.24 13.14 13.83
CA TYR A 53 3.39 11.79 14.32
C TYR A 53 4.86 11.45 14.48
N ASN A 54 5.22 10.77 15.56
CA ASN A 54 6.61 10.45 15.86
C ASN A 54 7.01 9.14 15.18
N ILE A 55 7.31 9.21 13.87
CA ILE A 55 7.75 8.06 13.08
C ILE A 55 9.26 8.12 12.88
N ALA A 56 9.97 7.16 13.46
CA ALA A 56 11.41 7.08 13.39
C ALA A 56 11.87 6.50 12.04
N HIS A 57 12.93 7.06 11.49
CA HIS A 57 13.60 6.45 10.35
C HIS A 57 14.54 5.35 10.86
N MET A 58 14.36 4.13 10.36
CA MET A 58 15.17 2.97 10.75
C MET A 58 15.76 2.26 9.53
N THR A 59 16.88 1.58 9.76
CA THR A 59 17.64 0.89 8.71
C THR A 59 17.03 -0.45 8.30
N SER A 60 16.17 -1.04 9.14
CA SER A 60 15.47 -2.29 8.85
C SER A 60 14.01 -2.24 9.29
N TYR A 61 13.16 -3.03 8.64
CA TYR A 61 11.74 -3.13 9.00
C TYR A 61 11.51 -3.86 10.33
N SER A 62 12.34 -4.84 10.67
CA SER A 62 12.23 -5.55 11.95
C SER A 62 12.50 -4.61 13.12
N ASP A 63 13.52 -3.75 13.01
CA ASP A 63 13.81 -2.73 14.02
C ASP A 63 12.69 -1.69 14.07
N PHE A 64 12.19 -1.27 12.91
CA PHE A 64 11.07 -0.33 12.79
C PHE A 64 9.83 -0.80 13.56
N ILE A 65 9.45 -2.07 13.37
CA ILE A 65 8.31 -2.67 14.05
C ILE A 65 8.56 -2.73 15.55
N ALA A 66 9.72 -3.24 15.98
CA ALA A 66 10.05 -3.33 17.39
C ALA A 66 10.06 -1.98 18.11
N HIS A 67 10.43 -0.91 17.41
CA HIS A 67 10.46 0.45 17.96
C HIS A 67 9.09 1.09 18.07
N HIS A 68 8.23 0.86 17.08
CA HIS A 68 6.90 1.48 17.01
C HIS A 68 5.79 0.61 17.60
N MET A 69 6.08 -0.61 18.05
CA MET A 69 5.11 -1.49 18.68
C MET A 69 4.93 -1.15 20.17
N GLY A 70 3.68 -0.89 20.57
CA GLY A 70 3.29 -0.68 21.97
C GLY A 70 3.21 -1.95 22.82
N ALA A 71 3.23 -1.80 24.15
CA ALA A 71 3.25 -2.90 25.10
C ALA A 71 1.93 -3.70 25.13
N GLU A 72 2.04 -5.03 25.19
CA GLU A 72 0.89 -5.93 25.14
C GLU A 72 -0.16 -5.62 26.23
N GLY A 73 -1.42 -5.48 25.83
CA GLY A 73 -2.53 -5.05 26.68
C GLY A 73 -2.91 -3.57 26.55
N ASP A 74 -2.01 -2.72 26.07
CA ASP A 74 -2.31 -1.29 25.88
C ASP A 74 -3.15 -1.04 24.61
N PRO A 75 -3.98 0.02 24.60
CA PRO A 75 -4.70 0.46 23.41
C PRO A 75 -3.73 0.94 22.33
N VAL A 76 -4.06 0.68 21.06
CA VAL A 76 -3.25 1.11 19.93
C VAL A 76 -3.20 2.63 19.88
N THR A 77 -2.00 3.18 19.86
CA THR A 77 -1.77 4.63 19.79
C THR A 77 -1.89 5.15 18.35
N ASP A 78 -2.14 6.46 18.20
CA ASP A 78 -2.17 7.08 16.88
C ASP A 78 -0.82 6.94 16.15
N ASP A 79 0.29 7.08 16.88
CA ASP A 79 1.65 6.87 16.35
C ASP A 79 1.87 5.43 15.87
N GLU A 80 1.40 4.43 16.62
CA GLU A 80 1.44 3.01 16.22
C GLU A 80 0.65 2.78 14.92
N HIS A 81 -0.53 3.38 14.82
CA HIS A 81 -1.38 3.26 13.64
C HIS A 81 -0.75 3.91 12.40
N VAL A 82 -0.17 5.11 12.56
CA VAL A 82 0.57 5.79 11.48
C VAL A 82 1.82 5.01 11.08
N ALA A 83 2.56 4.46 12.05
CA ALA A 83 3.73 3.60 11.79
C ALA A 83 3.34 2.35 10.99
N PHE A 84 2.23 1.70 11.35
CA PHE A 84 1.71 0.57 10.59
C PHE A 84 1.35 0.96 9.16
N LEU A 85 0.59 2.05 8.96
CA LEU A 85 0.21 2.49 7.61
C LEU A 85 1.44 2.84 6.77
N PHE A 86 2.45 3.44 7.39
CA PHE A 86 3.74 3.71 6.75
C PHE A 86 4.44 2.43 6.32
N TYR A 87 4.54 1.45 7.20
CA TYR A 87 5.08 0.14 6.87
C TYR A 87 4.29 -0.53 5.74
N TRP A 88 2.96 -0.58 5.85
CA TRP A 88 2.10 -1.23 4.87
C TRP A 88 2.24 -0.59 3.47
N LEU A 89 2.14 0.75 3.37
CA LEU A 89 2.31 1.43 2.09
C LEU A 89 3.74 1.28 1.56
N ASN A 90 4.77 1.49 2.38
CA ASN A 90 6.14 1.52 1.89
C ASN A 90 6.71 0.13 1.60
N ALA A 91 6.42 -0.86 2.44
CA ALA A 91 6.97 -2.21 2.32
C ALA A 91 6.14 -3.11 1.39
N ILE A 92 4.80 -3.03 1.48
CA ILE A 92 3.90 -3.96 0.77
C ILE A 92 3.40 -3.37 -0.54
N ILE A 93 3.01 -2.09 -0.53
CA ILE A 93 2.32 -1.52 -1.69
C ILE A 93 3.31 -0.90 -2.68
N PHE A 94 4.11 0.08 -2.26
CA PHE A 94 5.04 0.81 -3.13
C PHE A 94 6.41 0.15 -3.23
N CYS A 95 6.78 -0.66 -2.23
CA CYS A 95 8.09 -1.33 -2.13
C CYS A 95 9.29 -0.40 -2.39
N SER A 96 9.21 0.87 -1.98
CA SER A 96 10.18 1.90 -2.36
C SER A 96 11.42 1.88 -1.47
N ARG A 97 12.60 2.00 -2.10
CA ARG A 97 13.89 2.21 -1.41
C ARG A 97 14.34 3.68 -1.42
N ASN A 98 13.53 4.57 -2.00
CA ASN A 98 13.89 5.98 -2.15
C ASN A 98 13.51 6.79 -0.90
N VAL A 99 14.51 7.41 -0.27
CA VAL A 99 14.36 8.24 0.94
C VAL A 99 13.45 9.46 0.72
N GLN A 100 13.41 10.02 -0.50
CA GLN A 100 12.51 11.14 -0.81
C GLN A 100 11.05 10.68 -0.89
N MET A 101 10.80 9.48 -1.44
CA MET A 101 9.46 8.88 -1.50
C MET A 101 8.95 8.54 -0.10
N GLN A 102 9.84 8.18 0.82
CA GLN A 102 9.48 7.93 2.22
C GLN A 102 8.93 9.18 2.92
N LYS A 103 9.42 10.39 2.61
CA LYS A 103 8.85 11.63 3.19
C LYS A 103 7.44 11.89 2.68
N LEU A 104 7.20 11.68 1.38
CA LEU A 104 5.86 11.81 0.79
C LEU A 104 4.89 10.79 1.39
N PHE A 105 5.36 9.55 1.60
CA PHE A 105 4.55 8.52 2.24
C PHE A 105 4.21 8.86 3.68
N LEU A 106 5.12 9.48 4.44
CA LEU A 106 4.83 9.91 5.80
C LEU A 106 3.67 10.93 5.83
N THR A 107 3.71 11.94 4.95
CA THR A 107 2.60 12.90 4.80
C THR A 107 1.31 12.21 4.37
N LEU A 108 1.39 11.29 3.41
CA LEU A 108 0.24 10.53 2.91
C LEU A 108 -0.42 9.71 4.03
N VAL A 109 0.35 8.96 4.82
CA VAL A 109 -0.21 8.09 5.88
C VAL A 109 -0.82 8.89 7.02
N ALA A 110 -0.22 10.04 7.36
CA ALA A 110 -0.78 10.94 8.36
C ALA A 110 -2.14 11.46 7.91
N LEU A 111 -2.28 11.88 6.64
CA LEU A 111 -3.55 12.30 6.08
C LEU A 111 -4.59 11.16 6.05
N LEU A 112 -4.18 9.94 5.69
CA LEU A 112 -5.07 8.77 5.71
C LEU A 112 -5.56 8.46 7.12
N HIS A 113 -4.67 8.50 8.12
CA HIS A 113 -5.05 8.28 9.50
C HIS A 113 -6.01 9.36 10.04
N GLU A 114 -5.85 10.61 9.62
CA GLU A 114 -6.79 11.70 9.92
C GLU A 114 -8.15 11.58 9.19
N GLY A 115 -8.35 10.54 8.40
CA GLY A 115 -9.61 10.26 7.69
C GLY A 115 -9.76 11.02 6.38
N ASN A 116 -8.67 11.54 5.79
CA ASN A 116 -8.73 12.11 4.46
C ASN A 116 -8.94 11.00 3.43
N ASN A 117 -10.06 11.05 2.73
CA ASN A 117 -10.37 10.13 1.65
C ASN A 117 -9.53 10.50 0.41
N LEU A 118 -8.29 9.99 0.33
CA LEU A 118 -7.38 10.25 -0.79
C LEU A 118 -7.50 9.18 -1.87
N ASN A 119 -7.26 9.55 -3.13
CA ASN A 119 -7.34 8.64 -4.27
C ASN A 119 -6.08 7.76 -4.37
N LEU A 120 -5.97 6.80 -3.46
CA LEU A 120 -4.86 5.85 -3.43
C LEU A 120 -4.78 5.04 -4.72
N ALA A 121 -5.91 4.64 -5.31
CA ALA A 121 -5.93 3.89 -6.56
C ALA A 121 -5.23 4.65 -7.69
N LYS A 122 -5.46 5.97 -7.80
CA LYS A 122 -4.82 6.81 -8.82
C LYS A 122 -3.33 7.04 -8.53
N LEU A 123 -2.95 7.23 -7.27
CA LEU A 123 -1.53 7.33 -6.88
C LEU A 123 -0.78 6.03 -7.20
N LEU A 124 -1.41 4.89 -6.97
CA LEU A 124 -0.84 3.58 -7.24
C LEU A 124 -0.72 3.33 -8.73
N LEU A 125 -1.76 3.66 -9.49
CA LEU A 125 -1.70 3.63 -10.94
C LEU A 125 -0.57 4.53 -11.47
N GLY A 126 -0.48 5.78 -10.99
CA GLY A 126 0.62 6.68 -11.35
C GLY A 126 1.99 6.07 -11.06
N HIS A 127 2.16 5.50 -9.85
CA HIS A 127 3.41 4.85 -9.46
C HIS A 127 3.78 3.64 -10.33
N ILE A 128 2.81 2.80 -10.72
CA ILE A 128 3.03 1.66 -11.62
C ILE A 128 3.53 2.13 -12.99
N PHE A 129 3.06 3.29 -13.45
CA PHE A 129 3.43 3.87 -14.74
C PHE A 129 4.74 4.68 -14.69
N GLU A 130 5.05 5.33 -13.56
CA GLU A 130 6.22 6.21 -13.39
C GLU A 130 7.49 5.47 -12.94
N GLU A 131 7.38 4.53 -12.00
CA GLU A 131 8.54 3.87 -11.41
C GLU A 131 8.91 2.57 -12.13
N HIS A 132 10.18 2.17 -12.03
CA HIS A 132 10.65 0.83 -12.41
C HIS A 132 10.07 -0.29 -11.52
N GLY A 133 8.94 -0.06 -10.83
CA GLY A 133 8.25 -0.93 -9.86
C GLY A 133 7.59 -2.19 -10.45
N GLN A 134 8.03 -2.63 -11.62
CA GLN A 134 7.36 -3.64 -12.43
C GLN A 134 7.53 -5.07 -11.87
N PHE A 135 8.57 -5.32 -11.05
CA PHE A 135 8.82 -6.65 -10.47
C PHE A 135 8.38 -6.78 -9.01
N LEU A 136 8.55 -5.73 -8.19
CA LEU A 136 8.17 -5.82 -6.77
C LEU A 136 6.66 -5.66 -6.55
N TRP A 137 5.97 -4.82 -7.32
CA TRP A 137 4.53 -4.58 -7.15
C TRP A 137 3.69 -5.81 -7.49
N LEU A 138 3.98 -6.44 -8.64
CA LEU A 138 3.34 -7.70 -9.03
C LEU A 138 3.69 -8.84 -8.06
N ASN A 139 4.93 -8.91 -7.57
CA ASN A 139 5.28 -9.90 -6.54
C ASN A 139 4.51 -9.64 -5.23
N ALA A 140 4.41 -8.41 -4.75
CA ALA A 140 3.73 -8.09 -3.50
C ALA A 140 2.22 -8.39 -3.54
N ILE A 141 1.58 -8.17 -4.70
CA ILE A 141 0.16 -8.44 -4.90
C ILE A 141 -0.13 -9.93 -5.15
N PHE A 142 0.72 -10.63 -5.91
CA PHE A 142 0.48 -12.02 -6.29
C PHE A 142 1.14 -13.06 -5.37
N GLU A 143 2.19 -12.72 -4.60
CA GLU A 143 2.71 -13.62 -3.54
C GLU A 143 1.84 -13.59 -2.29
N LYS A 144 1.04 -12.53 -2.07
CA LYS A 144 0.13 -12.44 -0.92
C LYS A 144 -1.32 -12.40 -1.37
N PRO A 145 -1.98 -13.56 -1.54
CA PRO A 145 -3.41 -13.57 -1.67
C PRO A 145 -4.00 -13.07 -0.35
N MET A 146 -4.69 -11.92 -0.42
CA MET A 146 -5.80 -11.64 0.48
C MET A 146 -6.64 -12.94 0.61
N ILE A 147 -6.76 -13.44 1.85
CA ILE A 147 -7.59 -14.55 2.36
C ILE A 147 -6.85 -15.86 2.71
N LYS A 148 -6.39 -15.90 3.98
CA LYS A 148 -6.10 -17.04 4.91
C LYS A 148 -4.94 -18.02 4.61
N PRO A 149 -4.28 -18.53 5.69
CA PRO A 149 -2.87 -18.90 5.66
C PRO A 149 -2.67 -20.36 5.24
N ILE A 150 -1.71 -20.58 4.36
CA ILE A 150 -0.93 -21.82 4.36
C ILE A 150 0.54 -21.42 4.24
N GLY A 151 1.19 -21.29 5.40
CA GLY A 151 2.65 -21.22 5.52
C GLY A 151 3.18 -19.82 5.81
N GLY A 152 3.66 -19.62 7.04
CA GLY A 152 4.20 -18.36 7.53
C GLY A 152 5.31 -17.80 6.63
N SER A 153 5.01 -16.68 6.00
CA SER A 153 5.99 -15.80 5.34
C SER A 153 6.51 -14.75 6.33
N SER A 154 7.73 -14.23 6.16
CA SER A 154 8.31 -13.23 7.10
C SER A 154 7.41 -12.02 7.30
N ASP A 155 6.72 -11.62 6.24
CA ASP A 155 5.94 -10.41 6.25
C ASP A 155 4.58 -10.57 6.96
N GLU A 156 4.03 -11.78 7.03
CA GLU A 156 2.89 -12.06 7.91
C GLU A 156 3.32 -11.89 9.37
N GLN A 157 4.51 -12.36 9.74
CA GLN A 157 5.08 -12.14 11.08
C GLN A 157 5.31 -10.64 11.35
N HIS A 158 5.66 -9.86 10.32
CA HIS A 158 5.83 -8.41 10.45
C HIS A 158 4.51 -7.66 10.59
N ILE A 159 3.45 -8.06 9.85
CA ILE A 159 2.10 -7.47 9.98
C ILE A 159 1.46 -7.88 11.31
N GLU A 160 1.57 -9.15 11.72
CA GLU A 160 1.17 -9.62 13.07
C GLU A 160 1.98 -8.96 14.18
N GLY A 161 3.22 -8.55 13.88
CA GLY A 161 4.06 -7.76 14.75
C GLY A 161 3.45 -6.39 15.07
N PHE A 162 2.67 -5.79 14.18
CA PHE A 162 1.77 -4.72 14.58
C PHE A 162 0.52 -5.36 15.20
N ARG A 163 0.18 -5.00 16.45
CA ARG A 163 -0.91 -5.58 17.27
C ARG A 163 -2.33 -5.22 16.76
N LEU A 164 -2.51 -5.34 15.46
CA LEU A 164 -3.61 -4.85 14.64
C LEU A 164 -4.45 -6.01 14.11
N THR A 165 -4.59 -7.08 14.88
CA THR A 165 -5.36 -8.29 14.52
C THR A 165 -6.84 -7.99 14.21
N ASN A 166 -7.33 -6.80 14.59
CA ASN A 166 -8.68 -6.30 14.30
C ASN A 166 -8.69 -5.02 13.45
N PHE A 167 -7.63 -4.73 12.68
CA PHE A 167 -7.58 -3.57 11.80
C PHE A 167 -8.74 -3.63 10.78
N LYS A 168 -9.74 -2.79 11.02
CA LYS A 168 -10.82 -2.53 10.09
C LYS A 168 -10.47 -1.24 9.37
N PRO A 169 -9.96 -1.30 8.13
CA PRO A 169 -9.67 -0.08 7.43
C PRO A 169 -10.96 0.73 7.25
N ASN A 170 -10.90 2.04 7.52
CA ASN A 170 -11.98 2.98 7.25
C ASN A 170 -12.10 3.29 5.74
N PHE A 171 -11.91 2.30 4.87
CA PHE A 171 -12.26 2.46 3.47
C PHE A 171 -13.78 2.35 3.40
N LEU A 172 -14.44 3.46 3.04
CA LEU A 172 -15.86 3.49 2.73
C LEU A 172 -16.21 2.23 1.93
N GLU A 173 -17.07 1.37 2.48
CA GLU A 173 -17.64 0.28 1.69
C GLU A 173 -18.28 0.95 0.47
N ALA A 174 -17.77 0.60 -0.71
CA ALA A 174 -18.40 1.00 -1.95
C ALA A 174 -19.83 0.48 -1.87
N GLN A 175 -20.78 1.40 -1.68
CA GLN A 175 -22.20 1.14 -1.90
C GLN A 175 -22.29 0.77 -3.39
N LEU A 176 -22.27 -0.54 -3.64
CA LEU A 176 -22.53 -1.10 -4.94
C LEU A 176 -24.04 -0.92 -5.14
N ASP A 177 -24.42 0.24 -5.69
CA ASP A 177 -25.79 0.53 -6.08
C ASP A 177 -26.25 -0.60 -7.00
N LYS A 178 -27.19 -1.39 -6.51
CA LYS A 178 -27.92 -2.38 -7.29
C LYS A 178 -29.11 -1.66 -7.89
N ASP A 179 -29.01 -1.32 -9.16
CA ASP A 179 -30.15 -1.12 -10.04
C ASP A 179 -30.03 -2.05 -11.26
#